data_AF-A0A940F5E5-F1
#
_entry.id   AF-A0A940F5E5-F1
#
_cell.length_a   1.000
_cell.length_b   1.000
_cell.length_c   1.000
_cell.angle_alpha   90.00
_cell.angle_beta   90.00
_cell.angle_gamma   90.00
#
_symmetry.space_group_name_H-M   'P 1'
#
loop_
_entity.id
_entity.type
_entity.pdbx_description
1 polymer ?
#
loop_
_entity_poly.entity_id
_entity_poly.type
_entity_poly.pdbx_seq_one_letter_code
_entity_poly.pdbx_strand_id
1 'polypeptide(L)'
;MDSATVVISAPRANFRSPVRLDRDEDGFVATTAVRREWLAGVASVEALVLDGPPKMHVIGQADPWTMVIDPVDAPRPPGAPPIEIRWVDFTAPEAKHLNATYGSYALVDFREPKPVLFLNRGIRGLQEILEGSGHKEKRRLRELLGSSIAKYTTEALFREACAQAEGLMDDDGGVNLPSDRVLADILRAVAGEVPSVETVDELLTSLQSEVERRKLWSEIDHAIDRLSGNAGVVAGVLGEVWSV
;
A
#
# COMPACT_ATOMS: atom_id res chain seq x y z
N MET A 1 -43.44 -5.46 8.23
CA MET A 1 -43.07 -4.05 7.99
C MET A 1 -41.76 -4.16 7.26
N ASP A 2 -41.81 -3.98 5.95
CA ASP A 2 -40.73 -4.38 5.08
C ASP A 2 -39.56 -3.41 5.27
N SER A 3 -38.36 -3.97 5.44
CA SER A 3 -37.13 -3.19 5.60
C SER A 3 -36.19 -3.57 4.49
N ALA A 4 -35.62 -2.59 3.80
CA ALA A 4 -34.65 -2.85 2.73
C ALA A 4 -33.26 -2.37 3.16
N THR A 5 -32.22 -3.05 2.70
CA THR A 5 -30.82 -2.75 3.03
C THR A 5 -29.96 -2.93 1.79
N VAL A 6 -29.05 -1.99 1.54
CA VAL A 6 -27.94 -2.17 0.61
C VAL A 6 -26.73 -2.66 1.36
N VAL A 7 -26.08 -3.69 0.86
CA VAL A 7 -24.81 -4.20 1.36
C VAL A 7 -23.73 -3.82 0.35
N ILE A 8 -22.78 -3.01 0.80
CA ILE A 8 -21.56 -2.73 0.05
C ILE A 8 -20.50 -3.71 0.54
N SER A 9 -19.88 -4.44 -0.39
CA SER A 9 -18.81 -5.39 -0.08
C SER A 9 -17.59 -5.15 -0.96
N ALA A 10 -16.41 -5.11 -0.34
CA ALA A 10 -15.12 -5.04 -1.01
C ALA A 10 -14.22 -6.14 -0.42
N PRO A 11 -14.23 -7.36 -0.98
CA PRO A 11 -13.52 -8.52 -0.43
C PRO A 11 -12.01 -8.27 -0.27
N ARG A 12 -11.41 -7.54 -1.21
CA ARG A 12 -9.98 -7.18 -1.20
C ARG A 12 -9.60 -6.24 -0.06
N ALA A 13 -10.53 -5.44 0.43
CA ALA A 13 -10.33 -4.55 1.57
C ALA A 13 -10.93 -5.11 2.87
N ASN A 14 -11.45 -6.35 2.83
CA ASN A 14 -12.20 -6.97 3.93
C ASN A 14 -13.30 -6.06 4.50
N PHE A 15 -13.95 -5.27 3.64
CA PHE A 15 -14.98 -4.32 4.02
C PHE A 15 -16.36 -4.84 3.65
N ARG A 16 -17.29 -4.78 4.60
CA ARG A 16 -18.70 -5.06 4.37
C ARG A 16 -19.54 -4.13 5.25
N SER A 17 -20.37 -3.30 4.62
CA SER A 17 -21.21 -2.34 5.35
C SER A 17 -22.67 -2.43 4.88
N PRO A 18 -23.61 -2.73 5.79
CA PRO A 18 -25.04 -2.61 5.51
C PRO A 18 -25.51 -1.16 5.70
N VAL A 19 -26.30 -0.67 4.75
CA VAL A 19 -26.93 0.65 4.76
C VAL A 19 -28.42 0.45 4.61
N ARG A 20 -29.19 0.95 5.59
CA ARG A 20 -30.64 0.87 5.53
C ARG A 20 -31.16 1.74 4.39
N LEU A 21 -32.10 1.20 3.63
CA LEU A 21 -32.84 1.94 2.62
C LEU A 21 -34.09 2.54 3.24
N ASP A 22 -34.34 3.80 2.94
CA ASP A 22 -35.57 4.50 3.28
C ASP A 22 -36.57 4.34 2.13
N ARG A 23 -37.86 4.35 2.47
CA ARG A 23 -38.93 4.25 1.47
C ARG A 23 -39.28 5.64 0.97
N ASP A 24 -39.34 5.79 -0.35
CA ASP A 24 -39.71 7.00 -1.08
C ASP A 24 -40.93 6.72 -1.98
N GLU A 25 -41.45 7.75 -2.67
CA GLU A 25 -42.63 7.67 -3.55
C GLU A 25 -42.45 6.65 -4.68
N ASP A 26 -41.23 6.53 -5.23
CA ASP A 26 -40.91 5.67 -6.37
C ASP A 26 -40.19 4.35 -5.98
N GLY A 27 -39.87 4.13 -4.70
CA GLY A 27 -39.17 2.91 -4.29
C GLY A 27 -38.39 3.00 -2.98
N PHE A 28 -37.20 2.37 -2.94
CA PHE A 28 -36.30 2.38 -1.79
C PHE A 28 -35.00 3.09 -2.17
N VAL A 29 -34.56 4.04 -1.35
CA VAL A 29 -33.40 4.91 -1.62
C VAL A 29 -32.50 5.00 -0.39
N ALA A 30 -31.19 5.07 -0.61
CA ALA A 30 -30.21 5.42 0.42
C ALA A 30 -29.06 6.20 -0.21
N THR A 31 -28.49 7.10 0.58
CA THR A 31 -27.19 7.71 0.28
C THR A 31 -26.21 7.25 1.35
N THR A 32 -25.04 6.78 0.91
CA THR A 32 -23.97 6.38 1.83
C THR A 32 -22.63 6.91 1.34
N ALA A 33 -21.85 7.42 2.28
CA ALA A 33 -20.47 7.80 2.02
C ALA A 33 -19.58 6.58 2.30
N VAL A 34 -18.79 6.18 1.31
CA VAL A 34 -17.77 5.15 1.49
C VAL A 34 -16.41 5.81 1.37
N ARG A 35 -15.56 5.62 2.39
CA ARG A 35 -14.19 6.13 2.31
C ARG A 35 -13.47 5.41 1.18
N ARG A 36 -12.77 6.19 0.35
CA ARG A 36 -12.05 5.69 -0.83
C ARG A 36 -11.10 4.54 -0.49
N GLU A 37 -10.45 4.64 0.66
CA GLU A 37 -9.50 3.68 1.23
C GLU A 37 -10.09 2.28 1.51
N TRP A 38 -11.44 2.13 1.52
CA TRP A 38 -12.12 0.85 1.79
C TRP A 38 -12.51 0.08 0.52
N LEU A 39 -12.29 0.66 -0.67
CA LEU A 39 -12.75 0.12 -1.94
C LEU A 39 -11.55 -0.29 -2.81
N ALA A 40 -10.92 -1.41 -2.48
CA ALA A 40 -9.75 -1.93 -3.17
C ALA A 40 -10.12 -2.59 -4.53
N GLY A 41 -10.13 -1.79 -5.60
CA GLY A 41 -10.30 -2.24 -6.98
C GLY A 41 -11.77 -2.48 -7.36
N VAL A 42 -12.32 -3.62 -6.97
CA VAL A 42 -13.71 -4.01 -7.31
C VAL A 42 -14.54 -4.09 -6.04
N ALA A 43 -15.65 -3.37 -6.00
CA ALA A 43 -16.66 -3.48 -4.96
C ALA A 43 -17.99 -3.95 -5.56
N SER A 44 -18.69 -4.82 -4.83
CA SER A 44 -20.04 -5.27 -5.16
C SER A 44 -21.04 -4.53 -4.28
N VAL A 45 -22.11 -4.03 -4.89
CA VAL A 45 -23.23 -3.40 -4.20
C VAL A 45 -24.47 -4.26 -4.45
N GLU A 46 -25.03 -4.79 -3.37
CA GLU A 46 -26.20 -5.67 -3.41
C GLU A 46 -27.35 -5.05 -2.62
N ALA A 47 -28.54 -4.95 -3.21
CA ALA A 47 -29.74 -4.54 -2.48
C ALA A 47 -30.57 -5.77 -2.07
N LEU A 48 -30.93 -5.83 -0.79
CA LEU A 48 -31.73 -6.89 -0.18
C LEU A 48 -33.00 -6.30 0.45
N VAL A 49 -34.15 -6.90 0.15
CA VAL A 49 -35.42 -6.61 0.82
C VAL A 49 -35.66 -7.68 1.87
N LEU A 50 -35.91 -7.25 3.10
CA LEU A 50 -36.08 -8.09 4.27
C LEU A 50 -37.50 -7.93 4.84
N ASP A 51 -38.11 -9.04 5.24
CA ASP A 51 -39.38 -9.03 5.99
C ASP A 51 -39.31 -9.85 7.29
N GLY A 52 -40.08 -9.39 8.28
CA GLY A 52 -40.34 -10.09 9.55
C GLY A 52 -39.39 -9.83 10.72
N PRO A 53 -39.91 -9.53 11.93
CA PRO A 53 -39.24 -9.82 13.21
C PRO A 53 -39.65 -11.20 13.78
N PRO A 54 -38.83 -11.90 14.59
CA PRO A 54 -37.52 -11.53 15.16
C PRO A 54 -36.30 -11.96 14.33
N LYS A 55 -36.51 -12.73 13.25
CA LYS A 55 -35.48 -13.08 12.27
C LYS A 55 -35.90 -12.52 10.92
N MET A 56 -35.09 -11.60 10.40
CA MET A 56 -35.29 -11.01 9.09
C MET A 56 -35.00 -12.06 8.00
N HIS A 57 -35.96 -12.27 7.09
CA HIS A 57 -35.80 -13.14 5.93
C HIS A 57 -35.62 -12.29 4.67
N VAL A 58 -34.68 -12.69 3.81
CA VAL A 58 -34.52 -12.06 2.48
C VAL A 58 -35.69 -12.50 1.61
N ILE A 59 -36.52 -11.55 1.21
CA ILE A 59 -37.70 -11.75 0.34
C ILE A 59 -37.50 -11.18 -1.07
N GLY A 60 -36.42 -10.43 -1.28
CA GLY A 60 -36.04 -9.92 -2.59
C GLY A 60 -34.56 -9.54 -2.63
N GLN A 61 -33.93 -9.72 -3.79
CA GLN A 61 -32.54 -9.36 -4.05
C GLN A 61 -32.46 -8.73 -5.44
N ALA A 62 -31.75 -7.61 -5.54
CA ALA A 62 -31.39 -7.01 -6.83
C ALA A 62 -30.13 -7.65 -7.40
N ASP A 63 -29.96 -7.58 -8.72
CA ASP A 63 -28.71 -7.96 -9.37
C ASP A 63 -27.54 -7.12 -8.80
N PRO A 64 -26.41 -7.74 -8.45
CA PRO A 64 -25.29 -7.02 -7.86
C PRO A 64 -24.71 -6.02 -8.87
N TRP A 65 -24.60 -4.76 -8.45
CA TRP A 65 -23.85 -3.77 -9.21
C TRP A 65 -22.37 -3.90 -8.91
N THR A 66 -21.55 -3.90 -9.96
CA THR A 66 -20.09 -3.90 -9.81
C THR A 66 -19.56 -2.49 -9.99
N MET A 67 -18.94 -1.96 -8.94
CA MET A 67 -18.16 -0.74 -9.01
C MET A 67 -16.71 -1.11 -9.33
N VAL A 68 -16.25 -0.75 -10.52
CA VAL A 68 -14.85 -0.84 -10.92
C VAL A 68 -14.21 0.51 -10.65
N ILE A 69 -13.23 0.53 -9.73
CA ILE A 69 -12.45 1.74 -9.47
C ILE A 69 -11.06 1.54 -10.07
N ASP A 70 -10.58 2.55 -10.79
CA ASP A 70 -9.32 2.50 -11.53
C ASP A 70 -8.21 1.90 -10.65
N PRO A 71 -7.51 0.84 -11.10
CA PRO A 71 -6.41 0.22 -10.37
C PRO A 71 -5.33 1.22 -9.95
N VAL A 72 -5.15 2.29 -10.73
CA VAL A 72 -4.19 3.36 -10.45
C VAL A 72 -4.57 4.14 -9.19
N ASP A 73 -5.87 4.24 -8.90
CA ASP A 73 -6.42 5.03 -7.79
C ASP A 73 -6.88 4.17 -6.60
N ALA A 74 -6.78 2.84 -6.70
CA ALA A 74 -7.16 1.92 -5.63
C ALA A 74 -6.21 2.00 -4.43
N PRO A 75 -6.72 2.02 -3.18
CA PRO A 75 -5.89 1.83 -2.00
C PRO A 75 -5.18 0.47 -2.13
N ARG A 76 -3.85 0.52 -2.19
CA ARG A 76 -3.02 -0.66 -2.36
C ARG A 76 -2.95 -1.42 -1.04
N PRO A 77 -2.85 -2.77 -1.08
CA PRO A 77 -2.61 -3.53 0.13
C PRO A 77 -1.37 -2.95 0.84
N PRO A 78 -1.40 -2.82 2.18
CA PRO A 78 -0.22 -2.44 2.94
C PRO A 78 0.98 -3.29 2.52
N GLY A 79 2.08 -2.65 2.11
CA GLY A 79 3.33 -3.33 1.73
C GLY A 79 3.49 -3.76 0.27
N ALA A 80 2.54 -3.50 -0.64
CA ALA A 80 2.77 -3.74 -2.08
C ALA A 80 3.47 -2.53 -2.74
N PRO A 81 4.73 -2.65 -3.22
CA PRO A 81 5.44 -1.53 -3.81
C PRO A 81 4.73 -1.03 -5.07
N PRO A 82 4.73 0.28 -5.33
CA PRO A 82 3.94 0.84 -6.42
C PRO A 82 4.51 0.63 -7.84
N ILE A 83 5.53 -0.23 -7.95
CA ILE A 83 6.47 -0.30 -9.07
C ILE A 83 6.49 -1.69 -9.68
N GLU A 84 6.96 -1.79 -10.93
CA GLU A 84 7.08 -3.07 -11.62
C GLU A 84 8.08 -3.98 -10.89
N ILE A 85 7.74 -5.27 -10.74
CA ILE A 85 8.63 -6.26 -10.13
C ILE A 85 9.14 -7.20 -11.21
N ARG A 86 10.47 -7.32 -11.35
CA ARG A 86 11.13 -8.21 -12.31
C ARG A 86 12.07 -9.19 -11.61
N TRP A 87 11.95 -10.47 -11.94
CA TRP A 87 12.87 -11.51 -11.47
C TRP A 87 14.06 -11.64 -12.42
N VAL A 88 15.26 -11.38 -11.93
CA VAL A 88 16.50 -11.47 -12.73
C VAL A 88 17.58 -12.14 -11.90
N ASP A 89 18.39 -13.01 -12.51
CA ASP A 89 19.62 -13.49 -11.87
C ASP A 89 20.69 -12.42 -11.98
N PHE A 90 21.13 -11.87 -10.85
CA PHE A 90 22.08 -10.75 -10.83
C PHE A 90 23.50 -11.18 -11.21
N THR A 91 23.75 -12.47 -11.44
CA THR A 91 25.01 -13.00 -11.96
C THR A 91 24.98 -13.21 -13.48
N ALA A 92 23.81 -13.06 -14.11
CA ALA A 92 23.63 -13.35 -15.52
C ALA A 92 24.40 -12.37 -16.43
N PRO A 93 25.03 -12.83 -17.52
CA PRO A 93 25.79 -11.98 -18.44
C PRO A 93 25.00 -10.83 -19.07
N GLU A 94 23.70 -11.01 -19.26
CA GLU A 94 22.74 -10.02 -19.78
C GLU A 94 22.38 -8.94 -18.75
N ALA A 95 22.59 -9.19 -17.46
CA ALA A 95 22.20 -8.32 -16.35
C ALA A 95 23.36 -7.48 -15.81
N LYS A 96 24.33 -7.09 -16.66
CA LYS A 96 25.60 -6.44 -16.25
C LYS A 96 25.47 -5.30 -15.25
N HIS A 97 24.37 -4.56 -15.31
CA HIS A 97 24.08 -3.44 -14.42
C HIS A 97 23.65 -3.84 -13.00
N LEU A 98 23.22 -5.10 -12.78
CA LEU A 98 22.88 -5.69 -11.49
C LEU A 98 24.07 -6.45 -10.88
N ASN A 99 25.09 -6.77 -11.67
CA ASN A 99 26.24 -7.58 -11.23
C ASN A 99 27.02 -6.94 -10.08
N ALA A 100 27.03 -5.62 -9.96
CA ALA A 100 27.68 -4.95 -8.83
C ALA A 100 27.00 -5.27 -7.49
N THR A 101 25.73 -5.66 -7.52
CA THR A 101 24.88 -5.93 -6.37
C THR A 101 24.47 -7.40 -6.28
N TYR A 102 25.25 -8.32 -6.88
CA TYR A 102 24.91 -9.74 -6.99
C TYR A 102 24.60 -10.44 -5.66
N GLY A 103 25.14 -9.94 -4.54
CA GLY A 103 24.86 -10.45 -3.19
C GLY A 103 23.55 -9.97 -2.57
N SER A 104 22.89 -8.98 -3.17
CA SER A 104 21.60 -8.44 -2.69
C SER A 104 20.43 -9.26 -3.20
N TYR A 105 19.37 -9.34 -2.39
CA TYR A 105 18.12 -10.03 -2.76
C TYR A 105 17.16 -9.15 -3.56
N ALA A 106 17.32 -7.83 -3.50
CA ALA A 106 16.51 -6.85 -4.20
C ALA A 106 17.36 -5.65 -4.62
N LEU A 107 16.95 -4.98 -5.69
CA LEU A 107 17.48 -3.69 -6.14
C LEU A 107 16.35 -2.87 -6.74
N VAL A 108 16.22 -1.60 -6.36
CA VAL A 108 15.35 -0.65 -7.08
C VAL A 108 16.20 0.08 -8.12
N ASP A 109 15.74 0.08 -9.36
CA ASP A 109 16.37 0.75 -10.48
C ASP A 109 15.53 1.95 -10.93
N PHE A 110 16.18 3.09 -11.12
CA PHE A 110 15.57 4.36 -11.52
C PHE A 110 15.96 4.80 -12.94
N ARG A 111 16.68 3.96 -13.69
CA ARG A 111 17.14 4.30 -15.06
C ARG A 111 16.05 4.20 -16.11
N GLU A 112 15.02 3.41 -15.86
CA GLU A 112 13.82 3.38 -16.70
C GLU A 112 12.90 4.56 -16.34
N PRO A 113 12.00 5.01 -17.25
CA PRO A 113 11.09 6.12 -16.98
C PRO A 113 10.16 5.92 -15.77
N LYS A 114 10.02 4.68 -15.30
CA LYS A 114 9.35 4.33 -14.05
C LYS A 114 10.32 3.46 -13.24
N PRO A 115 10.34 3.59 -11.90
CA PRO A 115 11.19 2.73 -11.10
C PRO A 115 10.80 1.26 -11.26
N VAL A 116 11.78 0.36 -11.21
CA VAL A 116 11.59 -1.09 -11.30
C VAL A 116 12.27 -1.77 -10.11
N LEU A 117 11.56 -2.66 -9.42
CA LEU A 117 12.10 -3.54 -8.40
C LEU A 117 12.60 -4.83 -9.04
N PHE A 118 13.92 -4.99 -9.09
CA PHE A 118 14.55 -6.25 -9.45
C PHE A 118 14.68 -7.16 -8.21
N LEU A 119 14.18 -8.39 -8.31
CA LEU A 119 14.37 -9.43 -7.31
C LEU A 119 15.35 -10.47 -7.83
N ASN A 120 16.31 -10.85 -6.98
CA ASN A 120 17.43 -11.67 -7.40
C ASN A 120 17.05 -13.16 -7.46
N ARG A 121 16.80 -13.65 -8.68
CA ARG A 121 16.49 -15.07 -8.93
C ARG A 121 17.69 -16.00 -8.72
N GLY A 122 18.91 -15.46 -8.69
CA GLY A 122 20.13 -16.21 -8.39
C GLY A 122 20.21 -16.67 -6.93
N ILE A 123 19.44 -16.06 -6.02
CA ILE A 123 19.33 -16.51 -4.63
C ILE A 123 18.37 -17.70 -4.56
N ARG A 124 18.95 -18.89 -4.33
CA ARG A 124 18.21 -20.14 -4.25
C ARG A 124 17.07 -20.05 -3.23
N GLY A 125 15.86 -20.38 -3.69
CA GLY A 125 14.66 -20.47 -2.86
C GLY A 125 13.96 -19.13 -2.57
N LEU A 126 14.53 -17.98 -2.94
CA LEU A 126 13.89 -16.67 -2.70
C LEU A 126 12.54 -16.56 -3.41
N GLN A 127 12.50 -16.89 -4.71
CA GLN A 127 11.28 -16.88 -5.51
C GLN A 127 10.24 -17.86 -4.97
N GLU A 128 10.65 -19.07 -4.61
CA GLU A 128 9.77 -20.09 -4.05
C GLU A 128 9.14 -19.67 -2.71
N ILE A 129 9.89 -18.95 -1.86
CA ILE A 129 9.38 -18.47 -0.58
C ILE A 129 8.37 -17.33 -0.79
N LEU A 130 8.69 -16.37 -1.65
CA LEU A 130 7.85 -15.19 -1.91
C LEU A 130 6.58 -15.53 -2.68
N GLU A 131 6.65 -16.40 -3.69
CA GLU A 131 5.52 -16.78 -4.54
C GLU A 131 4.74 -17.99 -4.02
N GLY A 132 5.40 -18.86 -3.24
CA GLY A 132 4.79 -20.14 -2.84
C GLY A 132 3.68 -19.99 -1.80
N SER A 133 2.67 -20.85 -1.86
CA SER A 133 1.68 -21.03 -0.79
C SER A 133 2.14 -22.13 0.18
N GLY A 134 2.99 -21.80 1.15
CA GLY A 134 3.55 -22.77 2.11
C GLY A 134 2.81 -22.85 3.45
N HIS A 135 3.12 -23.91 4.24
CA HIS A 135 2.72 -24.07 5.64
C HIS A 135 3.08 -22.85 6.51
N LYS A 136 2.52 -22.74 7.72
CA LYS A 136 2.64 -21.57 8.63
C LYS A 136 4.06 -20.97 8.72
N GLU A 137 5.09 -21.79 8.79
CA GLU A 137 6.47 -21.32 8.89
C GLU A 137 7.01 -20.67 7.61
N LYS A 138 6.76 -21.27 6.44
CA LYS A 138 7.07 -20.65 5.13
C LYS A 138 6.26 -19.38 4.90
N ARG A 139 5.02 -19.34 5.42
CA ARG A 139 4.20 -18.12 5.41
C ARG A 139 4.84 -17.01 6.23
N ARG A 140 5.31 -17.29 7.45
CA ARG A 140 6.00 -16.30 8.30
C ARG A 140 7.27 -15.78 7.64
N LEU A 141 8.09 -16.66 7.08
CA LEU A 141 9.30 -16.27 6.36
C LEU A 141 8.97 -15.39 5.14
N ARG A 142 7.90 -15.70 4.40
CA ARG A 142 7.42 -14.86 3.31
C ARG A 142 6.95 -13.49 3.78
N GLU A 143 6.19 -13.41 4.88
CA GLU A 143 5.72 -12.14 5.43
C GLU A 143 6.91 -11.27 5.89
N LEU A 144 7.90 -11.87 6.55
CA LEU A 144 9.15 -11.19 6.93
C LEU A 144 9.95 -10.69 5.73
N LEU A 145 10.20 -11.55 4.74
CA LEU A 145 10.95 -11.17 3.53
C LEU A 145 10.19 -10.14 2.70
N GLY A 146 8.88 -10.31 2.53
CA GLY A 146 8.02 -9.37 1.83
C GLY A 146 8.02 -7.99 2.49
N SER A 147 7.90 -7.95 3.82
CA SER A 147 8.03 -6.73 4.62
C SER A 147 9.40 -6.08 4.47
N SER A 148 10.49 -6.86 4.54
CA SER A 148 11.85 -6.32 4.38
C SER A 148 12.09 -5.75 2.98
N ILE A 149 11.57 -6.42 1.95
CA ILE A 149 11.62 -5.93 0.57
C ILE A 149 10.79 -4.66 0.42
N ALA A 150 9.60 -4.62 1.02
CA ALA A 150 8.74 -3.44 1.01
C ALA A 150 9.43 -2.25 1.69
N LYS A 151 10.02 -2.46 2.87
CA LYS A 151 10.81 -1.45 3.59
C LYS A 151 11.94 -0.91 2.70
N TYR A 152 12.80 -1.80 2.21
CA TYR A 152 13.92 -1.45 1.34
C TYR A 152 13.46 -0.65 0.11
N THR A 153 12.36 -1.08 -0.51
CA THR A 153 11.81 -0.42 -1.70
C THR A 153 11.27 0.97 -1.39
N THR A 154 10.51 1.12 -0.31
CA THR A 154 9.99 2.41 0.15
C THR A 154 11.12 3.37 0.52
N GLU A 155 12.16 2.90 1.20
CA GLU A 155 13.35 3.70 1.51
C GLU A 155 14.06 4.19 0.23
N ALA A 156 14.27 3.30 -0.74
CA ALA A 156 14.92 3.65 -1.99
C ALA A 156 14.11 4.69 -2.77
N LEU A 157 12.80 4.47 -2.92
CA LEU A 157 11.90 5.40 -3.60
C LEU A 157 11.82 6.75 -2.89
N PHE A 158 11.77 6.76 -1.56
CA PHE A 158 11.75 8.00 -0.78
C PHE A 158 13.04 8.81 -0.96
N ARG A 159 14.20 8.14 -0.87
CA ARG A 159 15.51 8.79 -1.06
C ARG A 159 15.65 9.39 -2.46
N GLU A 160 15.22 8.65 -3.49
CA GLU A 160 15.20 9.15 -4.86
C GLU A 160 14.25 10.34 -5.01
N ALA A 161 13.06 10.27 -4.42
CA ALA A 161 12.09 11.36 -4.47
C ALA A 161 12.63 12.64 -3.82
N CYS A 162 13.33 12.53 -2.68
CA CYS A 162 14.02 13.67 -2.06
C CYS A 162 15.11 14.23 -2.97
N ALA A 163 15.96 13.37 -3.57
CA ALA A 163 17.03 13.81 -4.45
C ALA A 163 16.51 14.54 -5.70
N GLN A 164 15.39 14.09 -6.28
CA GLN A 164 14.75 14.77 -7.40
C GLN A 164 14.11 16.10 -6.98
N ALA A 165 13.48 16.15 -5.80
CA ALA A 165 12.89 17.38 -5.29
C ALA A 165 13.94 18.46 -4.97
N GLU A 166 15.10 18.06 -4.43
CA GLU A 166 16.25 18.96 -4.23
C GLU A 166 16.74 19.57 -5.54
N GLY A 167 16.67 18.84 -6.65
CA GLY A 167 17.04 19.31 -7.99
C GLY A 167 16.02 20.22 -8.67
N LEU A 168 14.82 20.39 -8.11
CA LEU A 168 13.69 21.11 -8.70
C LEU A 168 13.31 22.38 -7.92
N MET A 169 14.24 22.93 -7.14
CA MET A 169 14.01 24.20 -6.44
C MET A 169 13.64 25.31 -7.43
N ASP A 170 12.57 26.06 -7.12
CA ASP A 170 12.27 27.28 -7.84
C ASP A 170 13.17 28.45 -7.38
N ASP A 171 13.18 29.52 -8.16
CA ASP A 171 13.98 30.72 -7.88
C ASP A 171 13.57 31.44 -6.58
N ASP A 172 12.39 31.11 -6.02
CA ASP A 172 11.84 31.66 -4.77
C ASP A 172 12.09 30.75 -3.55
N GLY A 173 12.79 29.62 -3.72
CA GLY A 173 13.12 28.66 -2.66
C GLY A 173 12.01 27.66 -2.33
N GLY A 174 10.94 27.61 -3.14
CA GLY A 174 9.89 26.59 -3.09
C GLY A 174 10.39 25.25 -3.60
N VAL A 175 9.96 24.17 -2.93
CA VAL A 175 10.33 22.81 -3.29
C VAL A 175 9.27 22.21 -4.22
N ASN A 176 9.65 21.93 -5.47
CA ASN A 176 8.74 21.26 -6.39
C ASN A 176 8.79 19.74 -6.20
N LEU A 177 7.61 19.11 -6.27
CA LEU A 177 7.48 17.66 -6.23
C LEU A 177 8.02 17.02 -7.52
N PRO A 178 8.56 15.79 -7.44
CA PRO A 178 8.90 15.00 -8.62
C PRO A 178 7.69 14.85 -9.56
N SER A 179 7.93 14.92 -10.87
CA SER A 179 6.89 14.70 -11.89
C SER A 179 6.42 13.24 -11.94
N ASP A 180 7.25 12.29 -11.49
CA ASP A 180 6.86 10.90 -11.33
C ASP A 180 5.84 10.77 -10.19
N ARG A 181 4.64 10.29 -10.53
CA ARG A 181 3.53 10.12 -9.59
C ARG A 181 3.89 9.18 -8.44
N VAL A 182 4.65 8.11 -8.68
CA VAL A 182 5.05 7.15 -7.63
C VAL A 182 5.95 7.83 -6.59
N LEU A 183 6.91 8.62 -7.05
CA LEU A 183 7.82 9.35 -6.15
C LEU A 183 7.08 10.43 -5.36
N ALA A 184 6.19 11.18 -6.03
CA ALA A 184 5.35 12.17 -5.37
C ALA A 184 4.39 11.54 -4.32
N ASP A 185 3.79 10.39 -4.63
CA ASP A 185 2.90 9.68 -3.72
C ASP A 185 3.65 9.15 -2.49
N ILE A 186 4.91 8.71 -2.64
CA ILE A 186 5.73 8.28 -1.50
C ILE A 186 6.12 9.45 -0.59
N LEU A 187 6.47 10.62 -1.15
CA LEU A 187 6.72 11.81 -0.33
C LEU A 187 5.49 12.18 0.49
N ARG A 188 4.30 12.16 -0.12
CA ARG A 188 3.03 12.42 0.58
C ARG A 188 2.74 11.38 1.66
N ALA A 189 2.95 10.10 1.36
CA ALA A 189 2.71 9.01 2.30
C ALA A 189 3.64 9.09 3.52
N VAL A 190 4.93 9.39 3.30
CA VAL A 190 5.89 9.56 4.40
C VAL A 190 5.57 10.83 5.20
N ALA A 191 5.32 11.96 4.54
CA ALA A 191 4.94 13.21 5.24
C ALA A 191 3.71 13.01 6.13
N GLY A 192 2.67 12.32 5.63
CA GLY A 192 1.46 12.03 6.42
C GLY A 192 1.66 11.11 7.62
N GLU A 193 2.79 10.40 7.68
CA GLU A 193 3.14 9.51 8.79
C GLU A 193 4.17 10.13 9.75
N VAL A 194 4.88 11.19 9.36
CA VAL A 194 5.90 11.85 10.19
C VAL A 194 5.22 12.88 11.12
N PRO A 195 5.25 12.70 12.46
CA PRO A 195 4.47 13.55 13.37
C PRO A 195 4.93 15.01 13.45
N SER A 196 6.21 15.28 13.14
CA SER A 196 6.78 16.63 13.23
C SER A 196 6.52 17.50 12.00
N VAL A 197 5.78 16.99 11.02
CA VAL A 197 5.58 17.61 9.71
C VAL A 197 4.12 17.54 9.31
N GLU A 198 3.54 18.64 8.81
CA GLU A 198 2.16 18.69 8.33
C GLU A 198 2.06 18.56 6.80
N THR A 199 3.10 18.99 6.08
CA THR A 199 3.11 19.05 4.61
C THR A 199 4.38 18.45 4.00
N VAL A 200 4.32 18.09 2.71
CA VAL A 200 5.52 17.60 2.00
C VAL A 200 6.58 18.70 1.88
N ASP A 201 6.18 19.96 1.72
CA ASP A 201 7.10 21.09 1.60
C ASP A 201 7.87 21.29 2.91
N GLU A 202 7.20 21.18 4.05
CA GLU A 202 7.83 21.17 5.38
C GLU A 202 8.80 20.00 5.54
N LEU A 203 8.41 18.79 5.10
CA LEU A 203 9.29 17.61 5.13
C LEU A 203 10.61 17.89 4.41
N LEU A 204 10.51 18.39 3.18
CA LEU A 204 11.65 18.63 2.29
C LEU A 204 12.49 19.81 2.79
N THR A 205 11.86 20.86 3.30
CA THR A 205 12.56 22.02 3.89
C THR A 205 13.34 21.62 5.14
N SER A 206 12.75 20.85 6.06
CA SER A 206 13.44 20.39 7.26
C SER A 206 14.55 19.37 6.97
N LEU A 207 14.46 18.63 5.86
CA LEU A 207 15.55 17.76 5.39
C LEU A 207 16.79 18.55 4.92
N GLN A 208 16.64 19.81 4.50
CA GLN A 208 17.75 20.69 4.13
C GLN A 208 18.49 21.27 5.35
N SER A 209 17.81 21.39 6.49
CA SER A 209 18.42 21.87 7.74
C SER A 209 19.32 20.81 8.36
N GLU A 210 20.64 21.05 8.44
CA GLU A 210 21.57 20.09 9.04
C GLU A 210 21.23 19.71 10.49
N VAL A 211 20.59 20.61 11.22
CA VAL A 211 20.24 20.45 12.64
C VAL A 211 18.98 19.58 12.78
N GLU A 212 17.94 19.86 12.00
CA GLU A 212 16.65 19.16 12.08
C GLU A 212 16.70 17.79 11.41
N ARG A 213 17.48 17.67 10.33
CA ARG A 213 17.64 16.47 9.51
C ARG A 213 17.89 15.21 10.34
N ARG A 214 18.74 15.29 11.38
CA ARG A 214 19.14 14.08 12.15
C ARG A 214 17.98 13.51 12.97
N LYS A 215 17.16 14.36 13.58
CA LYS A 215 15.96 13.94 14.32
C LYS A 215 14.88 13.48 13.35
N LEU A 216 14.69 14.24 12.27
CA LEU A 216 13.70 13.97 11.25
C LEU A 216 13.91 12.61 10.56
N TRP A 217 15.15 12.23 10.25
CA TRP A 217 15.44 10.91 9.68
C TRP A 217 15.00 9.75 10.57
N SER A 218 15.11 9.87 11.90
CA SER A 218 14.61 8.84 12.80
C SER A 218 13.09 8.70 12.73
N GLU A 219 12.37 9.82 12.59
CA GLU A 219 10.91 9.82 12.45
C GLU A 219 10.48 9.26 11.08
N ILE A 220 11.21 9.61 10.02
CA ILE A 220 11.05 9.06 8.67
C ILE A 220 11.27 7.54 8.66
N ASP A 221 12.34 7.05 9.28
CA ASP A 221 12.62 5.60 9.34
C ASP A 221 11.47 4.86 10.03
N HIS A 222 10.92 5.44 11.11
CA HIS A 222 9.74 4.90 11.78
C HIS A 222 8.46 4.97 10.93
N ALA A 223 8.27 6.04 10.16
CA ALA A 223 7.17 6.16 9.20
C ALA A 223 7.26 5.07 8.12
N ILE A 224 8.45 4.86 7.57
CA ILE A 224 8.69 3.82 6.56
C ILE A 224 8.49 2.41 7.14
N ASP A 225 8.90 2.16 8.39
CA ASP A 225 8.63 0.90 9.09
C ASP A 225 7.12 0.61 9.26
N ARG A 226 6.29 1.65 9.45
CA ARG A 226 4.83 1.51 9.49
C ARG A 226 4.25 1.26 8.10
N LEU A 227 4.64 2.06 7.12
CA LEU A 227 4.16 1.96 5.73
C LEU A 227 4.49 0.60 5.09
N SER A 228 5.64 0.01 5.45
CA SER A 228 6.06 -1.30 4.96
C SER A 228 5.41 -2.49 5.69
N GLY A 229 4.64 -2.25 6.75
CA GLY A 229 4.05 -3.30 7.59
C GLY A 229 5.05 -4.02 8.50
N ASN A 230 6.31 -3.57 8.53
CA ASN A 230 7.41 -4.23 9.23
C ASN A 230 7.23 -4.27 10.74
N ALA A 231 6.75 -3.18 11.33
CA ALA A 231 6.43 -3.13 12.75
C ALA A 231 5.38 -4.17 13.15
N GLY A 232 4.36 -4.39 12.30
CA GLY A 232 3.30 -5.37 12.54
C GLY A 232 3.79 -6.82 12.42
N VAL A 233 4.61 -7.12 11.41
CA VAL A 233 5.17 -8.46 11.21
C VAL A 233 6.14 -8.82 12.34
N VAL A 234 7.03 -7.90 12.75
CA VAL A 234 7.97 -8.13 13.87
C VAL A 234 7.21 -8.34 15.18
N ALA A 235 6.20 -7.52 15.47
CA ALA A 235 5.38 -7.67 16.67
C ALA A 235 4.62 -9.02 16.69
N GLY A 236 4.09 -9.45 15.54
CA GLY A 236 3.44 -10.75 15.41
C GLY A 236 4.39 -11.93 15.66
N VAL A 237 5.61 -11.87 15.13
CA VAL A 237 6.63 -12.90 15.35
C VAL A 237 7.07 -12.95 16.82
N LEU A 238 7.29 -11.79 17.46
CA LEU A 238 7.67 -11.74 18.88
C LEU A 238 6.54 -12.22 19.80
N GLY A 239 5.29 -11.79 19.57
CA GLY A 239 4.15 -12.20 20.40
C GLY A 239 3.99 -13.73 20.48
N GLU A 240 4.25 -14.45 19.39
CA GLU A 240 4.18 -15.92 19.37
C GLU A 240 5.35 -16.62 20.08
N VAL A 241 6.56 -16.04 20.07
CA VAL A 241 7.75 -16.62 20.75
C VAL A 241 7.61 -16.61 22.27
N TRP A 242 6.90 -15.62 22.81
CA TRP A 242 6.63 -15.50 24.25
C TRP A 242 5.29 -16.13 24.68
N SER A 243 4.59 -16.79 23.75
CA SER A 243 3.34 -17.53 24.00
C SER A 243 3.55 -19.04 24.20
N VAL A 244 4.81 -19.49 24.30
CA VAL A 244 5.26 -20.86 24.57
C VAL A 244 5.91 -20.91 25.95
#